data_AF-A0A538TAH2-F1
#
_entry.id   AF-A0A538TAH2-F1
#
_cell.length_a   1.000
_cell.length_b   1.000
_cell.length_c   1.000
_cell.angle_alpha   90.00
_cell.angle_beta   90.00
_cell.angle_gamma   90.00
#
_symmetry.space_group_name_H-M   'P 1'
#
loop_
_entity.id
_entity.type
_entity.pdbx_description
1 polymer ?
#
loop_
_entity_poly.entity_id
_entity_poly.type
_entity_poly.pdbx_seq_one_letter_code
_entity_poly.pdbx_strand_id
1 'polypeptide(L)'
;MSPDGVESHRIEGFLPAEDLLAQLELGLGKVWFKQEKYAVAEKHFRAAAQEYPSTEAAPEAVYWAGVSAYKASNDPKKLKETHQLLQSRYPSSQWTRKAMVWAG
;
A
#
# COMPACT_ATOMS: atom_id res chain seq x y z
N MET A 1 -0.98 -13.36 -39.63
CA MET A 1 -0.85 -13.79 -38.21
C MET A 1 0.60 -14.13 -37.98
N SER A 2 1.31 -13.29 -37.23
CA SER A 2 2.65 -13.63 -36.73
C SER A 2 2.50 -14.66 -35.60
N PRO A 3 3.41 -15.64 -35.44
CA PRO A 3 3.21 -16.77 -34.52
C PRO A 3 3.46 -16.45 -33.04
N ASP A 4 3.96 -15.27 -32.72
CA ASP A 4 4.29 -14.88 -31.36
C ASP A 4 3.14 -14.05 -30.78
N GLY A 5 2.27 -14.72 -30.04
CA GLY A 5 1.16 -14.13 -29.29
C GLY A 5 1.65 -13.28 -28.12
N VAL A 6 2.40 -12.21 -28.40
CA VAL A 6 2.69 -11.18 -27.42
C VAL A 6 1.69 -10.07 -27.63
N GLU A 7 0.62 -10.14 -26.85
CA GLU A 7 -0.36 -9.07 -26.73
C GLU A 7 0.37 -7.81 -26.23
N SER A 8 0.77 -6.95 -27.17
CA SER A 8 1.47 -5.69 -26.90
C SER A 8 0.44 -4.65 -26.50
N HIS A 9 -0.03 -4.74 -25.26
CA HIS A 9 -0.71 -3.71 -24.47
C HIS A 9 -1.84 -2.93 -25.17
N ARG A 10 -3.09 -3.31 -24.90
CA ARG A 10 -4.26 -2.49 -25.22
C ARG A 10 -4.72 -1.75 -23.97
N ILE A 11 -4.56 -0.42 -23.96
CA ILE A 11 -5.20 0.46 -22.98
C ILE A 11 -6.63 0.73 -23.47
N GLU A 12 -7.58 -0.09 -23.02
CA GLU A 12 -9.01 0.23 -23.06
C GLU A 12 -9.47 0.49 -21.63
N GLY A 13 -9.33 1.72 -21.12
CA GLY A 13 -10.07 2.28 -19.96
C GLY A 13 -10.02 1.57 -18.60
N PHE A 14 -9.39 0.41 -18.48
CA PHE A 14 -9.35 -0.42 -17.27
C PHE A 14 -7.98 -0.33 -16.61
N LEU A 15 -7.98 -0.16 -15.29
CA LEU A 15 -6.80 -0.35 -14.45
C LEU A 15 -6.21 -1.75 -14.70
N PRO A 16 -4.87 -1.90 -14.79
CA PRO A 16 -4.24 -3.22 -14.80
C PRO A 16 -4.74 -4.08 -13.64
N ALA A 17 -4.81 -5.39 -13.82
CA ALA A 17 -5.40 -6.29 -12.82
C ALA A 17 -4.71 -6.14 -11.45
N GLU A 18 -3.39 -6.00 -11.42
CA GLU A 18 -2.62 -5.79 -10.19
C GLU A 18 -2.96 -4.44 -9.51
N ASP A 19 -3.11 -3.36 -10.28
CA ASP A 19 -3.52 -2.05 -9.74
C ASP A 19 -4.95 -2.10 -9.18
N LEU A 20 -5.87 -2.80 -9.87
CA LEU A 20 -7.23 -2.99 -9.38
C LEU A 20 -7.23 -3.78 -8.07
N LEU A 21 -6.52 -4.91 -8.01
CA LEU A 21 -6.44 -5.74 -6.81
C LEU A 21 -5.79 -4.98 -5.64
N ALA A 22 -4.72 -4.23 -5.90
CA ALA A 22 -4.08 -3.38 -4.91
C ALA A 22 -5.04 -2.31 -4.36
N GLN A 23 -5.83 -1.68 -5.23
CA GLN A 23 -6.84 -0.70 -4.83
C GLN A 23 -7.99 -1.33 -4.03
N LEU A 24 -8.41 -2.56 -4.36
CA LEU A 24 -9.43 -3.27 -3.61
C LEU A 24 -8.95 -3.60 -2.19
N GLU A 25 -7.74 -4.15 -2.05
CA GLU A 25 -7.13 -4.42 -0.74
C GLU A 25 -6.93 -3.12 0.07
N LEU A 26 -6.44 -2.06 -0.56
CA LEU A 26 -6.33 -0.74 0.06
C LEU A 26 -7.70 -0.21 0.52
N GLY A 27 -8.74 -0.40 -0.29
CA GLY A 27 -10.12 -0.03 0.01
C GLY A 27 -10.69 -0.79 1.21
N LEU A 28 -10.52 -2.11 1.24
CA LEU A 28 -10.92 -2.96 2.37
C LEU A 28 -10.20 -2.55 3.66
N GLY A 29 -8.89 -2.31 3.59
CA GLY A 29 -8.11 -1.78 4.70
C GLY A 29 -8.70 -0.48 5.25
N LYS A 30 -9.04 0.48 4.37
CA LYS A 30 -9.67 1.76 4.75
C LYS A 30 -11.04 1.57 5.42
N VAL A 31 -11.85 0.62 4.93
CA VAL A 31 -13.15 0.31 5.54
C VAL A 31 -12.97 -0.21 6.96
N TRP A 32 -12.06 -1.16 7.17
CA TRP A 32 -11.79 -1.70 8.50
C TRP A 32 -11.13 -0.68 9.43
N PHE A 33 -10.27 0.18 8.90
CA PHE A 33 -9.65 1.26 9.66
C PHE A 33 -10.69 2.24 10.20
N LYS A 34 -11.67 2.62 9.37
CA LYS A 34 -12.80 3.48 9.79
C LYS A 34 -13.68 2.85 10.87
N GLN A 35 -13.73 1.52 10.93
CA GLN A 35 -14.40 0.76 11.98
C GLN A 35 -13.50 0.50 13.20
N GLU A 36 -12.32 1.12 13.26
CA GLU A 36 -11.33 0.98 14.33
C GLU A 36 -10.83 -0.47 14.53
N LYS A 37 -11.06 -1.35 13.54
CA LYS A 37 -10.55 -2.72 13.53
C LYS A 37 -9.13 -2.74 12.97
N TYR A 38 -8.21 -2.08 13.68
CA TYR A 38 -6.87 -1.77 13.19
C TYR A 38 -6.05 -3.01 12.80
N ALA A 39 -6.13 -4.10 13.55
CA ALA A 39 -5.43 -5.34 13.22
C ALA A 39 -5.93 -5.99 11.91
N VAL A 40 -7.22 -5.84 11.59
CA VAL A 40 -7.80 -6.34 10.33
C VAL A 40 -7.43 -5.40 9.19
N ALA A 41 -7.50 -4.09 9.42
CA ALA A 41 -7.08 -3.08 8.47
C ALA A 41 -5.61 -3.26 8.05
N GLU A 42 -4.71 -3.47 9.02
CA GLU A 42 -3.29 -3.72 8.77
C GLU A 42 -3.07 -4.91 7.83
N LYS A 43 -3.82 -6.01 7.99
CA LYS A 43 -3.69 -7.19 7.13
C LYS A 43 -3.96 -6.86 5.66
N HIS A 44 -5.05 -6.15 5.38
CA HIS A 44 -5.40 -5.73 4.02
C HIS A 44 -4.39 -4.73 3.44
N PHE A 45 -3.94 -3.77 4.24
CA PHE A 45 -2.89 -2.84 3.80
C PHE A 45 -1.56 -3.55 3.51
N ARG A 46 -1.18 -4.55 4.32
CA ARG A 46 0.01 -5.36 4.03
C ARG A 46 -0.17 -6.20 2.77
N ALA A 47 -1.33 -6.79 2.54
CA ALA A 47 -1.63 -7.52 1.31
C ALA A 47 -1.44 -6.62 0.08
N ALA A 48 -2.07 -5.44 0.07
CA ALA A 48 -1.89 -4.45 -1.01
C ALA A 48 -0.42 -4.10 -1.27
N ALA A 49 0.39 -3.90 -0.23
CA ALA A 49 1.79 -3.52 -0.36
C ALA A 49 2.73 -4.68 -0.71
N GLN A 50 2.44 -5.90 -0.25
CA GLN A 50 3.33 -7.06 -0.40
C GLN A 50 3.04 -7.85 -1.67
N GLU A 51 1.76 -7.99 -2.04
CA GLU A 51 1.35 -8.74 -3.23
C GLU A 51 1.43 -7.88 -4.48
N TYR A 52 1.25 -6.56 -4.36
CA TYR A 52 1.25 -5.63 -5.50
C TYR A 52 2.24 -4.47 -5.32
N PRO A 53 3.54 -4.73 -5.04
CA PRO A 53 4.50 -3.72 -4.60
C PRO A 53 4.83 -2.65 -5.65
N SER A 54 4.56 -2.91 -6.94
CA SER A 54 4.86 -1.98 -8.05
C SER A 54 3.71 -1.00 -8.36
N THR A 55 2.55 -1.17 -7.72
CA THR A 55 1.35 -0.36 -7.99
C THR A 55 1.41 1.00 -7.29
N GLU A 56 0.66 1.98 -7.79
CA GLU A 56 0.58 3.30 -7.15
C GLU A 56 -0.06 3.24 -5.75
N ALA A 57 -0.87 2.21 -5.48
CA ALA A 57 -1.51 1.96 -4.19
C ALA A 57 -0.52 1.45 -3.12
N ALA A 58 0.56 0.78 -3.51
CA ALA A 58 1.49 0.14 -2.59
C ALA A 58 2.10 1.11 -1.54
N PRO A 59 2.66 2.29 -1.90
CA PRO A 59 3.18 3.22 -0.89
C PRO A 59 2.10 3.78 0.04
N GLU A 60 0.86 3.95 -0.45
CA GLU A 60 -0.26 4.33 0.42
C GLU A 60 -0.57 3.22 1.43
N ALA A 61 -0.59 1.98 0.96
CA ALA A 61 -0.88 0.83 1.77
C ALA A 61 0.17 0.63 2.86
N VAL A 62 1.47 0.77 2.55
CA VAL A 62 2.53 0.75 3.57
C VAL A 62 2.30 1.79 4.65
N TYR A 63 1.96 3.04 4.26
CA TYR A 63 1.68 4.12 5.21
C TYR A 63 0.55 3.73 6.17
N TRP A 64 -0.59 3.29 5.63
CA TRP A 64 -1.75 2.94 6.45
C TRP A 64 -1.56 1.65 7.25
N ALA A 65 -0.77 0.69 6.78
CA ALA A 65 -0.37 -0.48 7.57
C ALA A 65 0.35 -0.03 8.84
N GLY A 66 1.30 0.90 8.72
CA GLY A 66 2.01 1.49 9.85
C GLY A 66 1.13 2.23 10.83
N VAL A 67 0.23 3.09 10.33
CA VAL A 67 -0.74 3.82 11.15
C VAL A 67 -1.68 2.84 11.87
N SER A 68 -2.13 1.79 11.19
CA SER A 68 -2.98 0.75 11.78
C SER A 68 -2.24 -0.02 12.88
N ALA A 69 -0.99 -0.41 12.63
CA ALA A 69 -0.17 -1.09 13.61
C ALA A 69 0.04 -0.21 14.87
N TYR A 70 0.35 1.08 14.67
CA TYR A 70 0.46 2.04 15.77
C TYR A 70 -0.86 2.20 16.54
N LYS A 71 -2.00 2.33 15.85
CA LYS A 71 -3.31 2.44 16.49
C LYS A 71 -3.68 1.18 17.28
N ALA A 72 -3.24 0.01 16.83
CA ALA A 72 -3.49 -1.27 17.51
C ALA A 72 -2.61 -1.46 18.76
N SER A 73 -1.35 -1.06 18.71
CA SER A 73 -0.36 -1.34 19.77
C SER A 73 -0.03 -0.13 20.66
N ASN A 74 -0.36 1.08 20.22
CA ASN A 74 0.12 2.35 20.76
C ASN A 74 1.66 2.46 20.80
N ASP A 75 2.38 1.70 19.96
CA ASP A 75 3.84 1.68 19.91
C ASP A 75 4.37 2.59 18.79
N PRO A 76 4.97 3.75 19.12
CA PRO A 76 5.49 4.67 18.12
C PRO A 76 6.62 4.09 17.26
N LYS A 77 7.27 2.99 17.68
CA LYS A 77 8.26 2.29 16.85
C LYS A 77 7.66 1.83 15.53
N LYS A 78 6.37 1.48 15.48
CA LYS A 78 5.68 1.10 14.25
C LYS A 78 5.70 2.19 13.20
N LEU A 79 5.59 3.46 13.61
CA LEU A 79 5.65 4.59 12.70
C LEU A 79 7.08 4.82 12.17
N LYS A 80 8.09 4.64 13.02
CA LYS A 80 9.52 4.71 12.63
C LYS A 80 9.88 3.62 11.61
N GLU A 81 9.51 2.38 11.89
CA GLU A 81 9.69 1.23 10.98
C GLU A 81 9.00 1.48 9.63
N THR A 82 7.79 2.03 9.66
CA THR A 82 7.02 2.35 8.44
C THR A 82 7.69 3.45 7.62
N HIS A 83 8.20 4.50 8.27
CA HIS A 83 8.97 5.54 7.59
C HIS A 83 10.21 4.97 6.90
N GLN A 84 10.99 4.13 7.60
CA GLN A 84 12.17 3.49 7.03
C GLN A 84 11.82 2.60 5.82
N LEU A 85 10.73 1.83 5.92
CA LEU A 85 10.26 1.00 4.81
C LEU A 85 9.85 1.85 3.59
N LEU A 86 9.10 2.92 3.80
CA LEU A 86 8.70 3.86 2.76
C LEU A 86 9.90 4.54 2.10
N GLN A 87 10.88 4.98 2.90
CA GLN A 87 12.10 5.59 2.40
C GLN A 87 12.93 4.60 1.56
N SER A 88 13.00 3.33 1.98
CA SER A 88 13.76 2.30 1.27
C SER A 88 13.08 1.84 -0.03
N ARG A 89 11.76 1.65 -0.02
CA ARG A 89 11.03 1.04 -1.15
C ARG A 89 10.39 2.06 -2.08
N TYR A 90 9.97 3.21 -1.56
CA TYR A 90 9.21 4.23 -2.28
C TYR A 90 9.74 5.65 -2.02
N PRO A 91 11.05 5.92 -2.18
CA PRO A 91 11.69 7.17 -1.73
C PRO A 91 11.02 8.44 -2.27
N SER A 92 10.54 8.43 -3.52
CA SER A 92 9.93 9.60 -4.17
C SER A 92 8.43 9.76 -3.91
N SER A 93 7.79 8.81 -3.22
CA SER A 93 6.34 8.83 -2.99
C SER A 93 5.90 9.96 -2.05
N GLN A 94 4.71 10.50 -2.29
CA GLN A 94 4.07 11.44 -1.38
C GLN A 94 3.87 10.85 0.03
N TRP A 95 3.72 9.53 0.13
CA TRP A 95 3.51 8.83 1.40
C TRP A 95 4.79 8.77 2.22
N THR A 96 5.95 8.66 1.56
CA THR A 96 7.27 8.81 2.20
C THR A 96 7.45 10.21 2.76
N ARG A 97 7.05 11.25 2.01
CA ARG A 97 7.06 12.63 2.51
C ARG A 97 6.17 12.82 3.73
N LYS A 98 4.94 12.28 3.70
CA LYS A 98 4.02 12.31 4.85
C LYS A 98 4.58 11.58 6.07
N ALA A 99 5.28 10.47 5.88
CA ALA A 99 5.86 9.68 6.96
C ALA A 99 7.12 10.28 7.58
N MET A 100 7.75 11.29 6.97
CA MET A 100 8.97 11.91 7.53
C MET A 100 8.76 12.52 8.92
N VAL A 101 7.54 12.95 9.23
CA VAL A 101 7.22 13.49 10.56
C VAL A 101 7.35 12.45 11.68
N TRP A 102 7.41 11.16 11.33
CA TRP A 102 7.61 10.06 12.28
C TRP A 102 9.08 9.67 12.47
N ALA A 103 10.00 10.29 11.71
CA ALA A 103 11.43 9.97 11.79
C ALA A 103 12.08 10.45 13.11
N GLY A 104 11.47 11.44 13.78
CA GLY A 104 11.92 12.02 15.05
C GLY A 104 11.75 11.10 16.25
#